data_AF-A0A7S0V312-F1
#
_entry.id   AF-A0A7S0V312-F1
#
_cell.length_a   1.000
_cell.length_b   1.000
_cell.length_c   1.000
_cell.angle_alpha   90.00
_cell.angle_beta   90.00
_cell.angle_gamma   90.00
#
_symmetry.space_group_name_H-M   'P 1'
#
loop_
_entity.id
_entity.type
_entity.pdbx_description
1 polymer ?
#
loop_
_entity_poly.entity_id
_entity_poly.type
_entity_poly.pdbx_seq_one_letter_code
_entity_poly.pdbx_strand_id
1 'polypeptide(L)'
;MADNSAAVMAAIQADLDTFYSLTNGNLEPIGLLFTELAGQPVPPNTLLELLDIGEEALKKAQENKTPPVATKQQLMDAVAKSVDPEDSVDVYKKAFVSHVNRLQNASKVMAEITPALTKLHESHKGDLAKIEAFFCELAPEPHKGKPMPPGMINALLRIPPSNTTCTVQEFLSCMERNMDPGDKAESFTEPIAKHTA
;
A
#
# COMPACT_ATOMS: atom_id res chain seq x y z
N MET A 1 -5.44 -14.89 32.79
CA MET A 1 -5.56 -13.52 32.26
C MET A 1 -6.65 -13.57 31.22
N ALA A 2 -7.56 -12.59 31.20
CA ALA A 2 -8.65 -12.58 30.23
C ALA A 2 -8.06 -12.38 28.83
N ASP A 3 -8.46 -13.23 27.90
CA ASP A 3 -8.12 -13.10 26.49
C ASP A 3 -8.69 -11.78 25.96
N ASN A 4 -7.82 -10.77 25.77
CA ASN A 4 -8.22 -9.46 25.27
C ASN A 4 -8.59 -9.50 23.77
N SER A 5 -8.29 -10.61 23.08
CA SER A 5 -8.58 -10.78 21.66
C SER A 5 -10.07 -10.60 21.36
N ALA A 6 -10.96 -11.14 22.20
CA ALA A 6 -12.40 -10.97 21.99
C ALA A 6 -12.86 -9.50 22.05
N ALA A 7 -12.30 -8.70 22.97
CA ALA A 7 -12.65 -7.29 23.11
C ALA A 7 -12.05 -6.46 21.96
N VAL A 8 -10.80 -6.74 21.57
CA VAL A 8 -10.16 -6.13 20.40
C VAL A 8 -10.97 -6.41 19.14
N MET A 9 -11.24 -7.69 18.84
CA MET A 9 -11.98 -8.10 17.64
C MET A 9 -13.37 -7.47 17.57
N ALA A 10 -14.11 -7.45 18.68
CA ALA A 10 -15.41 -6.79 18.73
C ALA A 10 -15.32 -5.29 18.44
N ALA A 11 -14.27 -4.62 18.92
CA ALA A 11 -14.09 -3.18 18.77
C ALA A 11 -13.63 -2.75 17.38
N ILE A 12 -12.91 -3.60 16.64
CA ILE A 12 -12.38 -3.29 15.30
C ILE A 12 -13.18 -3.91 14.15
N GLN A 13 -14.20 -4.72 14.42
CA GLN A 13 -14.89 -5.50 13.39
C GLN A 13 -15.34 -4.66 12.19
N ALA A 14 -15.91 -3.47 12.42
CA ALA A 14 -16.38 -2.60 11.34
C ALA A 14 -15.22 -2.04 10.50
N ASP A 15 -14.12 -1.65 11.14
CA ASP A 15 -12.92 -1.14 10.46
C ASP A 15 -12.19 -2.26 9.71
N LEU A 16 -12.15 -3.47 10.28
CA LEU A 16 -11.61 -4.67 9.62
C LEU A 16 -12.40 -5.01 8.36
N ASP A 17 -13.73 -5.00 8.45
CA ASP A 17 -14.62 -5.23 7.31
C ASP A 17 -14.38 -4.22 6.19
N THR A 18 -14.27 -2.94 6.56
CA THR A 18 -13.98 -1.84 5.62
C THR A 18 -12.60 -2.01 5.00
N PHE A 19 -11.59 -2.28 5.82
CA PHE A 19 -10.22 -2.52 5.38
C PHE A 19 -10.14 -3.70 4.41
N TYR A 20 -10.79 -4.81 4.72
CA TYR A 20 -10.84 -5.97 3.82
C TYR A 20 -11.53 -5.62 2.49
N SER A 21 -12.64 -4.88 2.54
CA SER A 21 -13.34 -4.45 1.32
C SER A 21 -12.49 -3.55 0.42
N LEU A 22 -11.65 -2.70 1.01
CA LEU A 22 -10.76 -1.78 0.28
C LEU A 22 -9.54 -2.50 -0.30
N THR A 23 -9.04 -3.52 0.39
CA THR A 23 -7.81 -4.22 0.01
C THR A 23 -8.07 -5.49 -0.80
N ASN A 24 -9.29 -6.03 -0.73
CA ASN A 24 -9.69 -7.30 -1.31
C ASN A 24 -8.71 -8.44 -1.01
N GLY A 25 -8.20 -8.48 0.23
CA GLY A 25 -7.25 -9.52 0.66
C GLY A 25 -5.82 -9.35 0.15
N ASN A 26 -5.47 -8.23 -0.48
CA ASN A 26 -4.11 -7.98 -0.95
C ASN A 26 -3.11 -8.00 0.22
N LEU A 27 -2.06 -8.82 0.08
CA LEU A 27 -1.08 -9.04 1.15
C LEU A 27 -0.25 -7.81 1.49
N GLU A 28 -0.07 -6.88 0.56
CA GLU A 28 0.74 -5.69 0.83
C GLU A 28 0.12 -4.77 1.90
N PRO A 29 -1.11 -4.23 1.72
CA PRO A 29 -1.71 -3.39 2.76
C PRO A 29 -1.91 -4.16 4.06
N ILE A 30 -2.19 -5.48 4.00
CA ILE A 30 -2.25 -6.35 5.17
C ILE A 30 -0.89 -6.41 5.87
N GLY A 31 0.20 -6.59 5.13
CA GLY A 31 1.55 -6.63 5.68
C GLY A 31 1.99 -5.31 6.33
N LEU A 32 1.57 -4.17 5.76
CA LEU A 32 1.80 -2.86 6.36
C LEU A 32 1.04 -2.71 7.69
N LEU A 33 -0.22 -3.16 7.74
CA LEU A 33 -1.00 -3.17 8.98
C LEU A 33 -0.32 -4.02 10.07
N PHE A 34 0.11 -5.24 9.75
CA PHE A 34 0.82 -6.09 10.72
C PHE A 34 2.19 -5.54 11.10
N THR A 35 2.88 -4.83 10.20
CA THR A 35 4.12 -4.11 10.51
C THR A 35 3.88 -2.98 11.51
N GLU A 36 2.79 -2.21 11.35
CA GLU A 36 2.42 -1.17 12.31
C GLU A 36 2.05 -1.78 13.68
N LEU A 37 1.24 -2.84 13.69
CA LEU A 37 0.85 -3.54 14.93
C LEU A 37 2.06 -4.15 15.65
N ALA A 38 2.99 -4.75 14.92
CA ALA A 38 4.19 -5.36 15.49
C ALA A 38 5.27 -4.33 15.90
N GLY A 39 5.14 -3.07 15.48
CA GLY A 39 6.15 -2.03 15.66
C GLY A 39 7.47 -2.28 14.91
N GLN A 40 7.52 -3.29 14.05
CA GLN A 40 8.69 -3.68 13.27
C GLN A 40 8.28 -4.35 11.95
N PRO A 41 9.13 -4.30 10.90
CA PRO A 41 8.82 -4.93 9.62
C PRO A 41 8.51 -6.43 9.77
N VAL A 42 7.34 -6.84 9.30
CA VAL A 42 6.96 -8.26 9.24
C VAL A 42 7.47 -8.88 7.94
N PRO A 43 8.34 -9.91 7.99
CA PRO A 43 8.82 -10.57 6.79
C PRO A 43 7.68 -11.21 5.97
N PRO A 44 7.77 -11.25 4.63
CA PRO A 44 6.72 -11.82 3.78
C PRO A 44 6.34 -13.27 4.14
N ASN A 45 7.31 -14.12 4.46
CA ASN A 45 7.04 -15.51 4.84
C ASN A 45 6.26 -15.61 6.15
N THR A 46 6.63 -14.80 7.15
CA THR A 46 5.91 -14.71 8.43
C THR A 46 4.48 -14.22 8.22
N LEU A 47 4.26 -13.29 7.29
CA LEU A 47 2.92 -12.83 6.95
C LEU A 47 2.06 -13.95 6.33
N LEU A 48 2.63 -14.73 5.41
CA LEU A 48 1.94 -15.88 4.80
C LEU A 48 1.58 -16.95 5.84
N GLU A 49 2.50 -17.25 6.77
CA GLU A 49 2.25 -18.17 7.88
C GLU A 49 1.16 -17.66 8.82
N LEU A 50 1.20 -16.37 9.17
CA LEU A 50 0.22 -15.75 10.06
C LEU A 50 -1.20 -15.78 9.47
N LEU A 51 -1.30 -15.53 8.15
CA LEU A 51 -2.55 -15.58 7.39
C LEU A 51 -2.96 -17.01 6.98
N ASP A 52 -2.17 -18.02 7.33
CA ASP A 52 -2.38 -19.42 6.96
C ASP A 52 -2.60 -19.60 5.44
N ILE A 53 -1.77 -18.93 4.64
CA ILE A 53 -1.77 -19.03 3.18
C ILE A 53 -0.88 -20.19 2.77
N GLY A 54 -1.50 -21.36 2.58
CA GLY A 54 -0.80 -22.58 2.21
C GLY A 54 -0.30 -22.66 0.76
N GLU A 55 0.50 -23.68 0.49
CA GLU A 55 1.13 -23.93 -0.82
C GLU A 55 0.13 -24.02 -1.97
N GLU A 56 -1.07 -24.58 -1.76
CA GLU A 56 -2.09 -24.66 -2.81
C GLU A 56 -2.58 -23.28 -3.26
N ALA A 57 -2.77 -22.34 -2.33
CA ALA A 57 -3.20 -20.98 -2.65
C ALA A 57 -2.10 -20.24 -3.42
N LEU A 58 -0.84 -20.42 -3.00
CA LEU A 58 0.32 -19.87 -3.69
C LEU A 58 0.46 -20.45 -5.10
N LYS A 59 0.29 -21.77 -5.25
CA LYS A 59 0.35 -22.45 -6.55
C LYS A 59 -0.74 -21.95 -7.50
N LYS A 60 -1.99 -21.83 -7.03
CA LYS A 60 -3.10 -21.27 -7.82
C LYS A 60 -2.82 -19.83 -8.25
N ALA A 61 -2.28 -19.00 -7.35
CA ALA A 61 -1.91 -17.63 -7.65
C ALA A 61 -0.83 -17.57 -8.75
N GLN A 62 0.20 -18.43 -8.64
CA GLN A 62 1.26 -18.56 -9.63
C GLN A 62 0.74 -19.03 -11.00
N GLU A 63 -0.12 -20.05 -11.03
CA GLU A 63 -0.74 -20.56 -12.26
C GLU A 63 -1.57 -19.48 -12.97
N ASN A 64 -2.32 -18.69 -12.20
CA ASN A 64 -3.15 -17.59 -12.70
C ASN A 64 -2.37 -16.30 -12.98
N LYS A 65 -1.07 -16.26 -12.66
CA LYS A 65 -0.24 -15.04 -12.74
C LYS A 65 -0.83 -13.86 -11.96
N THR A 66 -1.48 -14.15 -10.84
CA THR A 66 -2.03 -13.15 -9.92
C THR A 66 -1.30 -13.21 -8.59
N PRO A 67 -1.22 -12.11 -7.83
CA PRO A 67 -0.73 -12.18 -6.47
C PRO A 67 -1.64 -13.05 -5.60
N PRO A 68 -1.10 -13.78 -4.61
CA PRO A 68 -1.93 -14.44 -3.60
C PRO A 68 -2.72 -13.40 -2.81
N VAL A 69 -3.91 -13.79 -2.36
CA VAL A 69 -4.81 -12.96 -1.56
C VAL A 69 -5.29 -13.73 -0.34
N ALA A 70 -5.41 -13.04 0.79
CA ALA A 70 -6.01 -13.57 1.99
C ALA A 70 -7.54 -13.48 1.91
N THR A 71 -8.24 -14.47 2.46
CA THR A 71 -9.67 -14.36 2.73
C THR A 71 -9.93 -13.47 3.94
N LYS A 72 -11.17 -12.98 4.07
CA LYS A 72 -11.58 -12.20 5.25
C LYS A 72 -11.39 -12.99 6.55
N GLN A 73 -11.74 -14.28 6.53
CA GLN A 73 -11.57 -15.14 7.70
C GLN A 73 -10.10 -15.30 8.08
N GLN A 74 -9.21 -15.52 7.11
CA GLN A 74 -7.77 -15.59 7.36
C GLN A 74 -7.23 -14.29 7.97
N LEU A 75 -7.69 -13.12 7.50
CA LEU A 75 -7.33 -11.84 8.12
C LEU A 75 -7.86 -11.73 9.55
N MET A 76 -9.12 -12.09 9.79
CA MET A 76 -9.71 -12.06 11.14
C MET A 76 -8.96 -12.97 12.11
N ASP A 77 -8.64 -14.19 11.68
CA ASP A 77 -7.91 -15.16 12.49
C ASP A 77 -6.47 -14.69 12.77
N ALA A 78 -5.81 -14.11 11.76
CA ALA A 78 -4.48 -13.54 11.90
C ALA A 78 -4.44 -12.39 12.91
N VAL A 79 -5.42 -11.48 12.86
CA VAL A 79 -5.52 -10.36 13.81
C VAL A 79 -5.80 -10.88 15.21
N ALA A 80 -6.73 -11.83 15.35
CA ALA A 80 -7.06 -12.43 16.64
C ALA A 80 -5.84 -13.13 17.28
N LYS A 81 -5.00 -13.79 16.47
CA LYS A 81 -3.74 -14.43 16.88
C LYS A 81 -2.64 -13.44 17.23
N SER A 82 -2.67 -12.23 16.68
CA SER A 82 -1.63 -11.23 16.91
C SER A 82 -1.85 -10.38 18.15
N VAL A 83 -3.01 -10.50 18.83
CA VAL A 83 -3.30 -9.75 20.06
C VAL A 83 -2.48 -10.29 21.21
N ASP A 84 -1.54 -9.49 21.70
CA ASP A 84 -0.82 -9.79 22.92
C ASP A 84 -1.68 -9.46 24.16
N PRO A 85 -1.52 -10.20 25.28
CA PRO A 85 -2.29 -9.92 26.50
C PRO A 85 -2.11 -8.50 27.08
N GLU A 86 -1.00 -7.84 26.72
CA GLU A 86 -0.66 -6.48 27.15
C GLU A 86 -1.19 -5.40 26.21
N ASP A 87 -1.64 -5.77 25.02
CA ASP A 87 -2.17 -4.82 24.05
C ASP A 87 -3.49 -4.21 24.52
N SER A 88 -3.71 -2.96 24.12
CA SER A 88 -4.98 -2.29 24.34
C SER A 88 -5.82 -2.28 23.06
N VAL A 89 -7.14 -2.21 23.25
CA VAL A 89 -8.10 -2.03 22.15
C VAL A 89 -7.75 -0.80 21.28
N ASP A 90 -7.24 0.26 21.90
CA ASP A 90 -6.93 1.50 21.22
C ASP A 90 -5.77 1.38 20.22
N VAL A 91 -4.79 0.50 20.48
CA VAL A 91 -3.68 0.22 19.55
C VAL A 91 -4.24 -0.30 18.23
N TYR A 92 -5.10 -1.30 18.30
CA TYR A 92 -5.72 -1.92 17.11
C TYR A 92 -6.67 -0.96 16.41
N LYS A 93 -7.55 -0.28 17.16
CA LYS A 93 -8.46 0.72 16.56
C LYS A 93 -7.69 1.80 15.82
N LYS A 94 -6.62 2.34 16.43
CA LYS A 94 -5.82 3.39 15.80
C LYS A 94 -5.17 2.91 14.51
N ALA A 95 -4.57 1.72 14.51
CA ALA A 95 -3.95 1.15 13.32
C ALA A 95 -4.98 0.94 12.20
N PHE A 96 -6.10 0.28 12.49
CA PHE A 96 -7.15 0.04 11.50
C PHE A 96 -7.74 1.34 10.94
N VAL A 97 -8.11 2.30 11.79
CA VAL A 97 -8.64 3.59 11.36
C VAL A 97 -7.63 4.34 10.50
N SER A 98 -6.34 4.35 10.89
CA SER A 98 -5.27 4.97 10.10
C SER A 98 -5.19 4.38 8.69
N HIS A 99 -5.13 3.05 8.60
CA HIS A 99 -5.05 2.34 7.33
C HIS A 99 -6.30 2.49 6.46
N VAL A 100 -7.49 2.42 7.05
CA VAL A 100 -8.77 2.64 6.34
C VAL A 100 -8.82 4.06 5.79
N ASN A 101 -8.52 5.07 6.59
CA ASN A 101 -8.51 6.47 6.16
C ASN A 101 -7.52 6.69 5.03
N ARG A 102 -6.30 6.11 5.12
CA ARG A 102 -5.30 6.18 4.06
C ARG A 102 -5.83 5.60 2.75
N LEU A 103 -6.38 4.39 2.78
CA LEU A 103 -6.88 3.69 1.59
C LEU A 103 -8.08 4.41 0.96
N GLN A 104 -9.02 4.90 1.78
CA GLN A 104 -10.15 5.69 1.29
C GLN A 104 -9.70 7.00 0.67
N ASN A 105 -8.75 7.70 1.30
CA ASN A 105 -8.18 8.93 0.73
C ASN A 105 -7.46 8.64 -0.58
N ALA A 106 -6.61 7.61 -0.62
CA ALA A 106 -5.89 7.22 -1.82
C ALA A 106 -6.86 6.92 -2.98
N SER A 107 -7.91 6.12 -2.74
CA SER A 107 -8.92 5.80 -3.74
C SER A 107 -9.62 7.06 -4.28
N LYS A 108 -10.01 7.98 -3.39
CA LYS A 108 -10.65 9.24 -3.76
C LYS A 108 -9.72 10.12 -4.60
N VAL A 109 -8.52 10.40 -4.10
CA VAL A 109 -7.56 11.30 -4.76
C VAL A 109 -7.13 10.69 -6.10
N MET A 110 -6.83 9.40 -6.15
CA MET A 110 -6.47 8.71 -7.40
C MET A 110 -7.58 8.80 -8.44
N ALA A 111 -8.86 8.69 -8.05
CA ALA A 111 -9.97 8.83 -9.00
C ALA A 111 -9.96 10.22 -9.69
N GLU A 112 -9.54 11.26 -9.00
CA GLU A 112 -9.44 12.63 -9.53
C GLU A 112 -8.19 12.83 -10.40
N ILE A 113 -7.03 12.32 -9.97
CA ILE A 113 -5.75 12.62 -10.63
C ILE A 113 -5.31 11.59 -11.67
N THR A 114 -5.91 10.40 -11.71
CA THR A 114 -5.54 9.32 -12.66
C THR A 114 -5.53 9.78 -14.12
N PRO A 115 -6.54 10.51 -14.64
CA PRO A 115 -6.49 10.97 -16.03
C PRO A 115 -5.27 11.85 -16.33
N ALA A 116 -4.88 12.71 -15.39
CA ALA A 116 -3.75 13.60 -15.55
C ALA A 116 -2.41 12.86 -15.41
N LEU A 117 -2.30 11.92 -14.47
CA LEU A 117 -1.13 11.04 -14.33
C LEU A 117 -0.93 10.14 -15.55
N THR A 118 -2.00 9.60 -16.12
CA THR A 118 -1.94 8.82 -17.37
C THR A 118 -1.41 9.68 -18.51
N LYS A 119 -1.90 10.91 -18.66
CA LYS A 119 -1.40 11.84 -19.68
C LYS A 119 0.08 12.19 -19.50
N LEU A 120 0.52 12.41 -18.25
CA LEU A 120 1.93 12.61 -17.92
C LEU A 120 2.76 11.40 -18.36
N HIS A 121 2.34 10.19 -17.99
CA HIS A 121 3.02 8.96 -18.38
C HIS A 121 3.12 8.80 -19.90
N GLU A 122 2.02 9.02 -20.62
CA GLU A 122 1.96 8.92 -22.08
C GLU A 122 2.88 9.93 -22.78
N SER A 123 2.96 11.18 -22.26
CA SER A 123 3.81 12.22 -22.83
C SER A 123 5.30 11.84 -22.83
N HIS A 124 5.73 11.08 -21.83
CA HIS A 124 7.11 10.57 -21.70
C HIS A 124 7.26 9.11 -22.10
N LYS A 125 6.17 8.44 -22.53
CA LYS A 125 6.13 7.01 -22.83
C LYS A 125 6.69 6.14 -21.70
N GLY A 126 6.48 6.57 -20.45
CA GLY A 126 6.99 5.90 -19.26
C GLY A 126 8.49 5.98 -19.04
N ASP A 127 9.22 6.91 -19.65
CA ASP A 127 10.66 7.12 -19.42
C ASP A 127 10.97 7.33 -17.93
N LEU A 128 11.82 6.48 -17.35
CA LEU A 128 12.08 6.52 -15.92
C LEU A 128 12.79 7.77 -15.44
N ALA A 129 13.63 8.41 -16.24
CA ALA A 129 14.29 9.66 -15.82
C ALA A 129 13.27 10.80 -15.70
N LYS A 130 12.26 10.83 -16.57
CA LYS A 130 11.15 11.78 -16.50
C LYS A 130 10.21 11.50 -15.33
N ILE A 131 9.87 10.24 -15.10
CA ILE A 131 9.05 9.81 -13.97
C ILE A 131 9.78 10.05 -12.64
N GLU A 132 11.09 9.77 -12.56
CA GLU A 132 11.91 10.05 -11.39
C GLU A 132 11.92 11.55 -11.07
N ALA A 133 12.11 12.41 -12.08
CA ALA A 133 12.09 13.86 -11.87
C ALA A 133 10.76 14.35 -11.28
N PHE A 134 9.63 13.76 -11.70
CA PHE A 134 8.33 14.04 -11.13
C PHE A 134 8.25 13.61 -9.65
N PHE A 135 8.70 12.40 -9.30
CA PHE A 135 8.73 11.98 -7.90
C PHE A 135 9.69 12.81 -7.03
N CYS A 136 10.82 13.27 -7.58
CA CYS A 136 11.73 14.16 -6.87
C CYS A 136 11.04 15.48 -6.50
N GLU A 137 10.21 16.04 -7.38
CA GLU A 137 9.41 17.24 -7.09
C GLU A 137 8.38 17.00 -5.98
N LEU A 138 7.81 15.79 -5.91
CA LEU A 138 6.85 15.40 -4.88
C LEU A 138 7.50 15.01 -3.54
N ALA A 139 8.80 14.75 -3.51
CA ALA A 139 9.48 14.32 -2.30
C ALA A 139 9.34 15.39 -1.19
N PRO A 140 9.17 14.97 0.07
CA PRO A 140 9.10 15.90 1.20
C PRO A 140 10.45 16.58 1.43
N GLU A 141 10.43 17.73 2.08
CA GLU A 141 11.66 18.38 2.56
C GLU A 141 12.40 17.48 3.57
N PRO A 142 13.75 17.42 3.55
CA PRO A 142 14.68 18.22 2.74
C PRO A 142 15.05 17.56 1.40
N HIS A 143 14.31 16.56 0.94
CA HIS A 143 14.63 15.75 -0.24
C HIS A 143 13.98 16.27 -1.54
N LYS A 144 13.07 17.24 -1.43
CA LYS A 144 12.41 17.87 -2.57
C LYS A 144 13.39 18.34 -3.64
N GLY A 145 13.13 17.95 -4.88
CA GLY A 145 13.92 18.29 -6.06
C GLY A 145 15.31 17.64 -6.13
N LYS A 146 15.70 16.84 -5.15
CA LYS A 146 17.00 16.14 -5.17
C LYS A 146 16.87 14.83 -5.94
N PRO A 147 17.90 14.44 -6.74
CA PRO A 147 17.91 13.17 -7.44
C PRO A 147 17.75 11.99 -6.49
N MET A 148 17.08 10.93 -6.95
CA MET A 148 16.99 9.72 -6.16
C MET A 148 18.32 8.95 -6.22
N PRO A 149 18.65 8.19 -5.15
CA PRO A 149 19.69 7.19 -5.22
C PRO A 149 19.50 6.23 -6.41
N PRO A 150 20.59 5.75 -7.03
CA PRO A 150 20.50 4.80 -8.14
C PRO A 150 19.64 3.57 -7.81
N GLY A 151 18.70 3.24 -8.70
CA GLY A 151 17.79 2.10 -8.55
C GLY A 151 16.58 2.35 -7.63
N MET A 152 16.50 3.49 -6.94
CA MET A 152 15.36 3.79 -6.06
C MET A 152 14.05 3.94 -6.83
N ILE A 153 14.06 4.57 -8.00
CA ILE A 153 12.84 4.69 -8.82
C ILE A 153 12.33 3.32 -9.28
N ASN A 154 13.24 2.41 -9.68
CA ASN A 154 12.89 1.03 -10.03
C ASN A 154 12.29 0.30 -8.82
N ALA A 155 12.84 0.49 -7.63
CA ALA A 155 12.32 -0.10 -6.39
C ALA A 155 10.91 0.44 -6.03
N LEU A 156 10.69 1.76 -6.14
CA LEU A 156 9.39 2.39 -5.89
C LEU A 156 8.31 1.87 -6.85
N LEU A 157 8.64 1.80 -8.15
CA LEU A 157 7.75 1.29 -9.19
C LEU A 157 7.64 -0.25 -9.19
N ARG A 158 8.55 -0.93 -8.49
CA ARG A 158 8.68 -2.41 -8.41
C ARG A 158 8.95 -3.08 -9.75
N ILE A 159 9.86 -2.50 -10.50
CA ILE A 159 10.30 -3.00 -11.81
C ILE A 159 11.77 -3.44 -11.74
N PRO A 160 12.22 -4.34 -12.64
CA PRO A 160 13.61 -4.76 -12.69
C PRO A 160 14.59 -3.58 -12.79
N PRO A 161 15.79 -3.65 -12.18
CA PRO A 161 16.79 -2.59 -12.26
C PRO A 161 17.28 -2.29 -13.68
N SER A 162 17.13 -3.26 -14.60
CA SER A 162 17.49 -3.11 -16.01
C SER A 162 16.46 -2.31 -16.82
N ASN A 163 15.26 -2.08 -16.28
CA ASN A 163 14.23 -1.35 -16.99
C ASN A 163 14.56 0.15 -17.00
N THR A 164 14.37 0.77 -18.17
CA THR A 164 14.46 2.22 -18.37
C THR A 164 13.09 2.87 -18.59
N THR A 165 12.03 2.06 -18.63
CA THR A 165 10.64 2.51 -18.72
C THR A 165 9.75 1.76 -17.74
N CYS A 166 8.60 2.34 -17.41
CA CYS A 166 7.51 1.68 -16.72
C CYS A 166 6.20 1.74 -17.52
N THR A 167 5.28 0.85 -17.22
CA THR A 167 3.89 0.91 -17.69
C THR A 167 3.10 1.96 -16.90
N VAL A 168 1.96 2.39 -17.46
CA VAL A 168 1.05 3.31 -16.76
C VAL A 168 0.51 2.66 -15.48
N GLN A 169 0.25 1.36 -15.50
CA GLN A 169 -0.28 0.66 -14.34
C GLN A 169 0.75 0.58 -13.20
N GLU A 170 2.03 0.35 -13.49
CA GLU A 170 3.10 0.40 -12.49
C GLU A 170 3.22 1.80 -11.87
N PHE A 171 3.12 2.86 -12.69
CA PHE A 171 3.15 4.24 -12.22
C PHE A 171 1.94 4.60 -11.34
N LEU A 172 0.72 4.32 -11.79
CA LEU A 172 -0.50 4.59 -11.03
C LEU A 172 -0.53 3.78 -9.72
N SER A 173 -0.15 2.51 -9.77
CA SER A 173 -0.07 1.68 -8.56
C SER A 173 0.98 2.22 -7.59
N CYS A 174 2.09 2.78 -8.08
CA CYS A 174 3.09 3.43 -7.22
C CYS A 174 2.53 4.67 -6.54
N MET A 175 1.79 5.51 -7.27
CA MET A 175 1.14 6.70 -6.71
C MET A 175 0.13 6.31 -5.61
N GLU A 176 -0.76 5.37 -5.91
CA GLU A 176 -1.80 4.91 -4.96
C GLU A 176 -1.19 4.30 -3.69
N ARG A 177 -0.14 3.48 -3.82
CA ARG A 177 0.54 2.85 -2.68
C ARG A 177 1.16 3.87 -1.72
N ASN A 178 1.70 4.96 -2.25
CA ASN A 178 2.45 5.96 -1.49
C ASN A 178 1.63 7.20 -1.12
N MET A 179 0.31 7.17 -1.35
CA MET A 179 -0.57 8.25 -0.88
C MET A 179 -0.75 8.20 0.64
N ASP A 180 -0.64 9.38 1.24
CA ASP A 180 -0.87 9.65 2.64
C ASP A 180 -2.33 10.00 2.94
N PRO A 181 -2.81 9.83 4.19
CA PRO A 181 -4.17 10.20 4.57
C PRO A 181 -4.48 11.70 4.40
N GLY A 182 -3.45 12.55 4.36
CA GLY A 182 -3.57 14.01 4.23
C GLY A 182 -3.44 14.54 2.81
N ASP A 183 -3.10 13.67 1.85
CA ASP A 183 -2.91 14.08 0.46
C ASP A 183 -4.22 14.58 -0.16
N LYS A 184 -4.08 15.55 -1.07
CA LYS A 184 -5.20 16.14 -1.80
C LYS A 184 -4.86 16.26 -3.28
N ALA A 185 -5.86 16.13 -4.15
CA ALA A 185 -5.68 16.17 -5.61
C ALA A 185 -4.99 17.46 -6.09
N GLU A 186 -5.29 18.59 -5.44
CA GLU A 186 -4.70 19.88 -5.77
C GLU A 186 -3.18 19.90 -5.58
N SER A 187 -2.66 19.10 -4.63
CA SER A 187 -1.23 19.00 -4.33
C SER A 187 -0.43 18.36 -5.47
N PHE A 188 -1.10 17.65 -6.37
CA PHE A 188 -0.47 17.00 -7.53
C PHE A 188 -0.67 17.77 -8.83
N THR A 189 -1.63 18.71 -8.87
CA THR A 189 -2.07 19.34 -10.14
C THR A 189 -0.93 20.15 -10.78
N GLU A 190 -0.25 21.01 -10.01
CA GLU A 190 0.86 21.81 -10.51
C GLU A 190 2.09 20.96 -10.88
N PRO A 191 2.57 20.02 -10.04
CA PRO A 191 3.64 19.09 -10.43
C PRO A 191 3.31 18.29 -11.70
N ILE A 192 2.09 17.76 -11.83
CA ILE A 192 1.70 17.02 -13.03
C ILE A 192 1.75 17.92 -14.26
N ALA A 193 1.17 19.12 -14.20
CA ALA A 193 1.17 20.05 -15.33
C ALA A 193 2.60 20.42 -15.77
N LYS A 194 3.47 20.74 -14.81
CA LYS A 194 4.89 21.04 -15.05
C LYS A 194 5.62 19.91 -15.77
N HIS A 195 5.33 18.67 -15.39
CA HIS A 195 5.98 17.49 -15.95
C HIS A 195 5.23 16.88 -17.14
N THR A 196 4.13 17.46 -17.62
CA THR A 196 3.41 16.98 -18.82
C THR A 196 3.70 17.84 -20.06
N ALA A 197 4.20 19.06 -19.86
CA ALA A 197 4.57 20.01 -20.91
C ALA A 197 5.89 19.64 -21.61
#